data_AF-A0A1P8ENQ0-F1
#
_entry.id   AF-A0A1P8ENQ0-F1
#
_cell.length_a   1.000
_cell.length_b   1.000
_cell.length_c   1.000
_cell.angle_alpha   90.00
_cell.angle_beta   90.00
_cell.angle_gamma   90.00
#
_symmetry.space_group_name_H-M   'P 1'
#
loop_
_entity.id
_entity.type
_entity.pdbx_description
1 polymer ?
#
loop_
_entity_poly.entity_id
_entity_poly.type
_entity_poly.pdbx_seq_one_letter_code
_entity_poly.pdbx_strand_id
1 'polypeptide(L)'
;MSINEYLNEIRRVIELNKNKTNFNQKLFQYEIGVDETWDHSLISQRVYKTREHSDVVRIAAGTSYFHEKLEQKIILLPVLAEIIRLRREYGVNNAQ
;
A
#
# COMPACT_ATOMS: atom_id res chain seq x y z
N MET A 1 -14.76 12.85 -2.56
CA MET A 1 -14.71 11.48 -1.99
C MET A 1 -13.57 11.47 -0.97
N SER A 2 -13.68 10.69 0.11
CA SER A 2 -12.77 10.81 1.26
C SER A 2 -11.53 9.93 1.12
N ILE A 3 -10.39 10.41 1.63
CA ILE A 3 -9.15 9.61 1.71
C ILE A 3 -9.35 8.29 2.47
N ASN A 4 -10.25 8.27 3.45
CA ASN A 4 -10.59 7.06 4.19
C ASN A 4 -11.27 6.00 3.31
N GLU A 5 -12.11 6.42 2.36
CA GLU A 5 -12.77 5.50 1.44
C GLU A 5 -11.76 4.86 0.47
N TYR A 6 -10.80 5.66 -0.01
CA TYR A 6 -9.68 5.17 -0.81
C TYR A 6 -8.84 4.12 -0.05
N LEU A 7 -8.46 4.39 1.20
CA LEU A 7 -7.67 3.45 2.01
C LEU A 7 -8.43 2.17 2.33
N ASN A 8 -9.75 2.27 2.55
CA ASN A 8 -10.60 1.10 2.72
C ASN A 8 -10.68 0.26 1.44
N GLU A 9 -10.75 0.88 0.26
CA GLU A 9 -10.76 0.14 -1.01
C GLU A 9 -9.41 -0.51 -1.30
N ILE A 10 -8.29 0.14 -0.94
CA ILE A 10 -6.95 -0.48 -1.02
C ILE A 10 -6.92 -1.77 -0.20
N ARG A 11 -7.40 -1.74 1.06
CA ARG A 11 -7.51 -2.94 1.89
C ARG A 11 -8.38 -4.01 1.22
N ARG A 12 -9.52 -3.60 0.65
CA ARG A 12 -10.44 -4.51 -0.04
C ARG A 12 -9.79 -5.17 -1.25
N VAL A 13 -9.02 -4.43 -2.06
CA VAL A 13 -8.28 -4.98 -3.21
C VAL A 13 -7.26 -6.02 -2.76
N ILE A 14 -6.53 -5.78 -1.68
CA ILE A 14 -5.56 -6.75 -1.14
C ILE A 14 -6.29 -8.03 -0.71
N GLU A 15 -7.33 -7.90 0.11
CA GLU A 15 -8.10 -9.03 0.63
C GLU A 15 -8.79 -9.86 -0.47
N LEU A 16 -9.36 -9.20 -1.49
CA LEU A 16 -10.05 -9.89 -2.58
C LEU A 16 -9.10 -10.61 -3.53
N ASN A 17 -7.83 -10.16 -3.66
CA ASN A 17 -6.92 -10.72 -4.65
C ASN A 17 -5.83 -11.62 -4.04
N LYS A 18 -5.56 -11.55 -2.73
CA LYS A 18 -4.49 -12.36 -2.09
C LYS A 18 -4.61 -13.88 -2.33
N ASN A 19 -5.83 -14.40 -2.46
CA ASN A 19 -6.09 -15.83 -2.64
C ASN A 19 -6.30 -16.24 -4.12
N LYS A 20 -6.18 -15.29 -5.06
CA LYS A 20 -6.40 -15.59 -6.48
C LYS A 20 -5.12 -16.12 -7.13
N THR A 21 -5.25 -17.09 -8.03
CA THR A 21 -4.13 -17.65 -8.80
C THR A 21 -3.35 -16.58 -9.59
N ASN A 22 -4.02 -15.54 -10.06
CA ASN A 22 -3.43 -14.44 -10.85
C ASN A 22 -3.33 -13.13 -10.05
N PHE A 23 -3.02 -13.20 -8.76
CA PHE A 23 -2.88 -12.00 -7.93
C PHE A 23 -1.79 -11.06 -8.42
N ASN A 24 -0.76 -11.59 -9.10
CA ASN A 24 0.38 -10.86 -9.67
C ASN A 24 0.01 -9.72 -10.63
N GLN A 25 -1.19 -9.73 -11.21
CA GLN A 25 -1.68 -8.64 -12.07
C GLN A 25 -2.06 -7.39 -11.27
N LYS A 26 -2.39 -7.55 -9.97
CA LYS A 26 -2.89 -6.48 -9.10
C LYS A 26 -2.05 -6.25 -7.87
N LEU A 27 -1.37 -7.28 -7.37
CA LEU A 27 -0.59 -7.28 -6.15
C LEU A 27 0.78 -7.90 -6.43
N PHE A 28 1.78 -7.56 -5.63
CA PHE A 28 3.05 -8.26 -5.57
C PHE A 28 3.49 -8.43 -4.12
N GLN A 29 4.37 -9.38 -3.88
CA GLN A 29 4.94 -9.65 -2.57
C GLN A 29 6.12 -8.72 -2.31
N TYR A 30 6.22 -8.24 -1.08
CA TYR A 30 7.34 -7.44 -0.61
C TYR A 30 7.74 -7.88 0.79
N GLU A 31 9.02 -8.14 1.01
CA GLU A 31 9.56 -8.49 2.32
C GLU A 31 10.06 -7.22 3.02
N ILE A 32 9.54 -6.97 4.23
CA ILE A 32 9.93 -5.79 5.02
C ILE A 32 11.31 -6.01 5.63
N GLY A 33 12.26 -5.15 5.27
CA GLY A 33 13.61 -5.14 5.80
C GLY A 33 13.72 -4.55 7.21
N VAL A 34 14.84 -4.81 7.88
CA VAL A 34 15.10 -4.34 9.26
C VAL A 34 15.09 -2.82 9.35
N ASP A 35 15.67 -2.14 8.36
CA ASP A 35 15.77 -0.69 8.26
C ASP A 35 14.44 0.00 7.92
N GLU A 36 13.46 -0.77 7.44
CA GLU A 36 12.14 -0.30 7.03
C GLU A 36 11.10 -0.37 8.14
N THR A 37 11.41 -1.06 9.24
CA THR A 37 10.45 -1.36 10.32
C THR A 37 9.81 -0.11 10.96
N TRP A 38 10.45 1.05 10.84
CA TRP A 38 9.95 2.33 11.36
C TRP A 38 9.62 3.36 10.28
N ASP A 39 9.96 3.11 9.01
CA ASP A 39 9.76 4.06 7.92
C ASP A 39 8.96 3.44 6.76
N HIS A 40 7.63 3.54 6.88
CA HIS A 40 6.68 3.18 5.83
C HIS A 40 6.96 3.91 4.50
N SER A 41 7.48 5.14 4.57
CA SER A 41 7.77 5.94 3.38
C SER A 41 9.02 5.45 2.66
N LEU A 42 9.96 4.80 3.36
CA LEU A 42 11.12 4.16 2.75
C LEU A 42 10.71 2.98 1.87
N ILE A 43 9.78 2.14 2.34
CA ILE A 43 9.20 1.05 1.53
C ILE A 43 8.53 1.63 0.29
N SER A 44 7.71 2.66 0.48
CA SER A 44 7.03 3.36 -0.63
C SER A 44 8.04 3.87 -1.66
N GLN A 45 9.15 4.48 -1.21
CA GLN A 45 10.22 4.98 -2.08
C GLN A 45 10.92 3.85 -2.84
N ARG A 46 11.20 2.71 -2.20
CA ARG A 46 11.88 1.57 -2.84
C ARG A 46 11.01 0.94 -3.91
N VAL A 47 9.74 0.75 -3.58
CA VAL A 47 8.76 0.00 -4.36
C VAL A 47 8.14 0.85 -5.47
N TYR A 48 7.66 2.04 -5.14
CA TYR A 48 6.92 2.92 -6.04
C TYR A 48 7.71 4.12 -6.54
N LYS A 49 8.97 4.28 -6.11
CA LYS A 49 9.85 5.42 -6.46
C LYS A 49 9.35 6.77 -5.95
N THR A 50 8.44 6.78 -4.99
CA THR A 50 7.90 7.97 -4.32
C THR A 50 7.60 7.68 -2.85
N ARG A 51 7.65 8.68 -1.97
CA ARG A 51 7.25 8.56 -0.56
C ARG A 51 5.74 8.76 -0.33
N GLU A 52 5.01 9.16 -1.37
CA GLU A 52 3.62 9.58 -1.31
C GLU A 52 2.60 8.44 -1.07
N HIS A 53 3.02 7.18 -1.17
CA HIS A 53 2.14 6.02 -0.96
C HIS A 53 2.44 5.28 0.36
N SER A 54 2.99 5.98 1.35
CA SER A 54 3.33 5.41 2.67
C SER A 54 2.10 4.91 3.45
N ASP A 55 0.96 5.54 3.22
CA ASP A 55 -0.37 5.16 3.68
C ASP A 55 -0.85 3.81 3.08
N VAL A 56 -0.56 3.55 1.80
CA VAL A 56 -0.85 2.25 1.17
C VAL A 56 -0.02 1.14 1.82
N VAL A 57 1.28 1.39 2.05
CA VAL A 57 2.18 0.43 2.73
C VAL A 57 1.66 0.11 4.13
N ARG A 58 1.27 1.14 4.89
CA ARG A 58 0.71 0.99 6.24
C ARG A 58 -0.52 0.06 6.24
N ILE A 59 -1.47 0.31 5.35
CA ILE A 59 -2.68 -0.51 5.20
C ILE A 59 -2.33 -1.96 4.83
N ALA A 60 -1.39 -2.15 3.90
CA ALA A 60 -0.95 -3.48 3.48
C ALA A 60 -0.24 -4.27 4.58
N ALA A 61 0.49 -3.58 5.46
CA ALA A 61 1.16 -4.19 6.60
C ALA A 61 0.20 -4.48 7.78
N GLY A 62 -1.03 -3.96 7.72
CA GLY A 62 -2.05 -4.12 8.75
C GLY A 62 -1.94 -3.11 9.90
N THR A 63 -1.17 -2.04 9.74
CA THR A 63 -1.04 -0.97 10.74
C THR A 63 -2.05 0.15 10.48
N SER A 64 -2.43 0.85 11.55
CA SER A 64 -3.41 1.95 11.52
C SER A 64 -2.71 3.31 11.51
N TYR A 65 -1.62 3.45 12.28
CA TYR A 65 -0.93 4.72 12.49
C TYR A 65 0.52 4.70 11.99
N PHE A 66 1.03 5.88 11.63
CA PHE A 66 2.38 6.04 11.07
C PHE A 66 3.51 5.67 12.04
N HIS A 67 3.28 5.80 13.35
CA HIS A 67 4.27 5.51 14.39
C HIS A 67 4.34 4.04 14.79
N GLU A 68 3.44 3.20 14.27
CA GLU A 68 3.44 1.77 14.58
C GLU A 68 4.59 1.08 13.86
N LYS A 69 5.27 0.19 14.59
CA LYS A 69 6.34 -0.60 14.03
C LYS A 69 5.78 -1.63 13.05
N LEU A 70 6.40 -1.72 11.88
CA LEU A 70 6.14 -2.78 10.93
C LEU A 70 6.85 -4.07 11.36
N GLU A 71 6.11 -5.16 11.38
CA GLU A 71 6.67 -6.51 11.56
C GLU A 71 7.50 -6.88 10.33
N GLN A 72 8.64 -7.54 10.54
CA GLN A 72 9.45 -8.10 9.45
C GLN A 72 8.75 -9.34 8.90
N LYS A 73 7.93 -9.14 7.86
CA LYS A 73 7.16 -10.17 7.19
C LYS A 73 6.98 -9.84 5.71
N ILE A 74 6.51 -10.82 4.97
CA ILE A 74 6.05 -10.60 3.60
C ILE A 74 4.66 -9.97 3.64
N ILE A 75 4.51 -8.83 2.97
CA ILE A 75 3.24 -8.14 2.75
C ILE A 75 2.85 -8.19 1.28
N LEU A 76 1.56 -8.01 1.01
CA LEU A 76 1.04 -7.88 -0.35
C LEU A 76 0.72 -6.42 -0.65
N LEU A 77 1.41 -5.89 -1.65
CA LEU A 77 1.30 -4.50 -2.06
C LEU A 77 0.60 -4.39 -3.41
N PRO A 78 -0.34 -3.45 -3.62
CA PRO A 78 -0.92 -3.21 -4.93
C PRO A 78 0.10 -2.70 -5.93
N VAL A 79 -0.01 -3.12 -7.18
CA VAL A 79 0.78 -2.55 -8.29
C VAL A 79 0.46 -1.06 -8.45
N LEU A 80 1.45 -0.28 -8.87
CA LEU A 80 1.31 1.18 -8.99
C LEU A 80 0.13 1.60 -9.89
N ALA A 81 -0.14 0.85 -10.96
CA ALA A 81 -1.27 1.09 -11.84
C ALA A 81 -2.62 1.02 -11.11
N GLU A 82 -2.78 0.08 -10.17
CA GLU A 82 -4.01 -0.07 -9.38
C GLU A 82 -4.13 1.06 -8.34
N ILE A 83 -3.01 1.50 -7.73
CA ILE A 83 -2.98 2.67 -6.84
C ILE A 83 -3.43 3.92 -7.58
N ILE A 84 -2.86 4.19 -8.77
CA ILE A 84 -3.22 5.36 -9.58
C ILE A 84 -4.69 5.29 -10.02
N ARG A 85 -5.16 4.10 -10.42
CA ARG A 85 -6.56 3.89 -10.80
C ARG A 85 -7.50 4.26 -9.65
N LEU A 86 -7.24 3.73 -8.45
CA LEU A 86 -8.04 4.00 -7.25
C LEU A 86 -7.94 5.47 -6.82
N ARG A 87 -6.75 6.07 -6.87
CA ARG A 87 -6.58 7.50 -6.57
C ARG A 87 -7.46 8.38 -7.47
N ARG A 88 -7.51 8.09 -8.76
CA ARG A 88 -8.38 8.81 -9.72
C ARG A 88 -9.86 8.57 -9.42
N GLU A 89 -10.25 7.33 -9.17
CA GLU A 89 -11.63 6.93 -8.85
C GLU A 89 -12.15 7.65 -7.59
N TYR A 90 -11.31 7.77 -6.57
CA TYR A 90 -11.64 8.41 -5.30
C TYR A 90 -11.24 9.89 -5.23
N GLY A 91 -10.76 10.49 -6.33
CA GLY A 91 -10.35 11.90 -6.36
C GLY A 91 -9.21 12.26 -5.39
N VAL A 92 -8.40 11.28 -4.98
CA VAL A 92 -7.19 11.47 -4.15
C VAL A 92 -6.05 11.82 -5.09
N ASN A 93 -6.08 13.02 -5.64
CA ASN A 93 -4.90 13.60 -6.27
C ASN A 93 -4.09 14.29 -5.19
N ASN A 94 -2.77 14.11 -5.19
CA ASN A 94 -1.90 14.92 -4.33
C ASN A 94 -2.20 16.38 -4.72
N ALA A 95 -2.82 17.14 -3.80
CA ALA A 95 -2.75 18.58 -3.89
C ALA A 95 -1.25 18.93 -3.88
N GLN A 96 -0.90 19.84 -4.78
CA GLN A 96 0.44 20.31 -5.15
C GLN A 96 1.42 20.45 -4.00
#